data_AF-A0A931JXD4-F1
#
_entry.id   AF-A0A931JXD4-F1
#
_cell.length_a   1.000
_cell.length_b   1.000
_cell.length_c   1.000
_cell.angle_alpha   90.00
_cell.angle_beta   90.00
_cell.angle_gamma   90.00
#
_symmetry.space_group_name_H-M   'P 1'
#
loop_
_entity.id
_entity.type
_entity.pdbx_description
1 polymer ?
#
loop_
_entity_poly.entity_id
_entity_poly.type
_entity_poly.pdbx_seq_one_letter_code
_entity_poly.pdbx_strand_id
1 'polypeptide(L)'
;MSLVTIAEFQQPEHAIVLASALEAAGIPVVVPERHMHSYFPYLSIGFTAARVMVPAALAEEALSIANASRPAEPFYPCPACGGESRKLKTRGGPLALALAALYPLAIGTWALAVPPRVVSTRSCESCGHRFRPERPDPITAEEAGYTRTKSPAG
;
A
#
# COMPACT_ATOMS: atom_id res chain seq x y z
N MET A 1 25.52 6.41 18.81
CA MET A 1 24.50 7.35 18.26
C MET A 1 23.14 6.73 18.56
N SER A 2 22.27 7.41 19.29
CA SER A 2 20.93 6.87 19.61
C SER A 2 19.99 7.10 18.43
N LEU A 3 19.26 6.07 18.03
CA LEU A 3 18.24 6.14 16.98
C LEU A 3 16.86 6.17 17.64
N VAL A 4 15.96 6.98 17.09
CA VAL A 4 14.55 7.07 17.53
C VAL A 4 13.62 6.82 16.35
N THR A 5 12.50 6.15 16.61
CA THR A 5 11.46 5.94 15.60
C THR A 5 10.64 7.22 15.46
N ILE A 6 10.50 7.73 14.24
CA ILE A 6 9.68 8.92 13.94
C ILE A 6 8.34 8.58 13.29
N ALA A 7 8.24 7.42 12.62
CA ALA A 7 7.03 6.98 11.97
C ALA A 7 7.00 5.44 11.82
N GLU A 8 5.79 4.88 11.82
CA GLU A 8 5.52 3.48 11.54
C GLU A 8 4.47 3.36 10.44
N PHE A 9 4.72 2.50 9.46
CA PHE A 9 3.84 2.32 8.31
C PHE A 9 3.43 0.87 8.15
N GLN A 10 2.14 0.62 7.94
CA GLN A 10 1.64 -0.71 7.56
C GLN A 10 2.09 -1.12 6.15
N GLN A 11 2.37 -0.12 5.31
CA GLN A 11 2.79 -0.26 3.93
C GLN A 11 4.27 0.15 3.80
N PRO A 12 5.19 -0.76 3.47
CA PRO A 12 6.63 -0.46 3.39
C PRO A 12 6.94 0.62 2.33
N GLU A 13 6.14 0.73 1.28
CA GLU A 13 6.27 1.78 0.27
C GLU A 13 6.20 3.20 0.87
N HIS A 14 5.35 3.44 1.87
CA HIS A 14 5.26 4.75 2.53
C HIS A 14 6.51 5.05 3.36
N ALA A 15 7.08 4.04 4.03
CA ALA A 15 8.34 4.18 4.76
C ALA A 15 9.50 4.54 3.82
N ILE A 16 9.54 3.95 2.62
CA ILE A 16 10.56 4.24 1.60
C ILE A 16 10.41 5.67 1.06
N VAL A 17 9.18 6.15 0.82
CA VAL A 17 8.93 7.53 0.38
C VAL A 17 9.42 8.52 1.43
N LEU A 18 9.06 8.31 2.71
CA LEU A 18 9.53 9.18 3.80
C LEU A 18 11.06 9.13 3.94
N ALA A 19 11.66 7.93 3.89
CA ALA A 19 13.10 7.78 3.95
C ALA A 19 13.80 8.55 2.82
N SER A 20 13.28 8.50 1.59
CA SER A 20 13.83 9.25 0.45
C SER A 20 13.73 10.76 0.66
N ALA A 21 12.64 11.25 1.24
CA ALA A 21 12.47 12.66 1.57
C ALA A 21 13.47 13.12 2.65
N LEU A 22 13.71 12.31 3.68
CA LEU A 22 14.69 12.58 4.74
C LEU A 22 16.13 12.56 4.19
N GLU A 23 16.46 11.57 3.35
CA GLU A 23 17.76 11.49 2.67
C GLU A 23 18.00 12.72 1.79
N ALA A 24 16.98 13.19 1.06
CA ALA A 24 17.06 14.41 0.25
C ALA A 24 17.27 15.69 1.09
N ALA A 25 16.78 15.70 2.33
CA ALA A 25 17.03 16.76 3.30
C ALA A 25 18.39 16.64 4.03
N GLY A 26 19.19 15.62 3.71
CA GLY A 26 20.48 15.37 4.36
C GLY A 26 20.37 14.72 5.74
N ILE A 27 19.20 14.19 6.11
CA ILE A 27 18.97 13.52 7.39
C ILE A 27 19.29 12.02 7.25
N PRO A 28 20.24 11.48 8.03
CA PRO A 28 20.50 10.04 8.05
C PRO A 28 19.26 9.28 8.52
N VAL A 29 18.84 8.28 7.76
CA VAL A 29 17.66 7.47 8.04
C VAL A 29 18.00 5.98 8.01
N VAL A 30 17.35 5.22 8.89
CA VAL A 30 17.44 3.77 8.95
C VAL A 30 16.03 3.22 8.87
N VAL A 31 15.79 2.34 7.89
CA VAL A 31 14.57 1.53 7.78
C VAL A 31 14.97 0.07 7.95
N PRO A 32 14.87 -0.50 9.16
CA PRO A 32 15.31 -1.87 9.42
C PRO A 32 14.61 -2.90 8.51
N GLU A 33 13.37 -2.59 8.13
CA GLU A 33 12.53 -3.42 7.27
C GLU A 33 12.73 -3.10 5.76
N ARG A 34 13.81 -2.42 5.35
CA ARG A 34 14.05 -2.05 3.93
C ARG A 34 14.18 -3.26 3.01
N HIS A 35 14.74 -4.37 3.50
CA HIS A 35 14.98 -5.59 2.72
C HIS A 35 13.79 -6.57 2.75
N MET A 36 12.57 -6.06 2.66
CA MET A 36 11.39 -6.91 2.58
C MET A 36 11.26 -7.55 1.21
N HIS A 37 11.35 -8.88 1.17
CA HIS A 37 10.99 -9.65 0.00
C HIS A 37 9.47 -9.73 -0.13
N SER A 38 8.93 -9.04 -1.13
CA SER A 38 7.56 -9.22 -1.57
C SER A 38 7.54 -10.32 -2.63
N TYR A 39 7.08 -11.53 -2.26
CA TYR A 39 6.96 -12.65 -3.21
C TYR A 39 5.89 -12.38 -4.29
N PHE A 40 4.92 -11.53 -3.98
CA PHE A 40 3.96 -10.99 -4.94
C PHE A 40 3.70 -9.53 -4.56
N PRO A 41 3.63 -8.58 -5.52
CA PRO A 41 3.48 -7.14 -5.25
C PRO A 41 2.26 -6.77 -4.39
N TYR A 42 1.32 -7.70 -4.18
CA TYR A 42 0.10 -7.50 -3.40
C TYR A 42 0.03 -8.39 -2.15
N LEU A 43 0.97 -9.33 -1.97
CA LEU A 43 0.94 -10.35 -0.94
C LEU A 43 2.08 -10.12 0.08
N SER A 44 1.87 -9.11 0.90
CA SER A 44 2.66 -8.83 2.08
C SER A 44 2.17 -9.68 3.26
N ILE A 45 2.85 -10.80 3.61
CA ILE A 45 2.47 -11.71 4.70
C ILE A 45 3.41 -11.52 5.90
N GLY A 46 2.84 -11.34 7.10
CA GLY A 46 3.56 -11.53 8.37
C GLY A 46 4.36 -10.32 8.87
N PHE A 47 3.94 -9.10 8.57
CA PHE A 47 4.75 -7.92 8.84
C PHE A 47 4.35 -7.16 10.10
N THR A 48 5.35 -6.86 10.91
CA THR A 48 5.35 -5.70 11.81
C THR A 48 5.41 -4.43 10.95
N ALA A 49 4.80 -3.34 11.40
CA ALA A 49 4.85 -2.06 10.68
C ALA A 49 6.32 -1.69 10.33
N ALA A 50 6.56 -1.17 9.13
CA ALA A 50 7.87 -0.68 8.70
C ALA A 50 8.19 0.62 9.46
N ARG A 51 9.35 0.66 10.11
CA ARG A 51 9.74 1.76 10.99
C ARG A 51 10.75 2.66 10.31
N VAL A 52 10.55 3.96 10.42
CA VAL A 52 11.51 4.97 9.96
C VAL A 52 12.21 5.52 11.20
N MET A 53 13.51 5.29 11.28
CA MET A 53 14.34 5.68 12.42
C MET A 53 15.39 6.71 12.01
N VAL A 54 15.65 7.71 12.85
CA VAL A 54 16.64 8.77 12.61
C VAL A 54 17.48 9.00 13.88
N PRO A 55 18.65 9.65 13.79
CA PRO A 55 19.37 10.10 14.97
C PRO A 55 18.52 10.99 15.86
N ALA A 56 18.57 10.76 17.19
CA ALA A 56 17.79 11.52 18.16
C ALA A 56 17.99 13.04 18.05
N ALA A 57 19.19 13.50 17.67
CA ALA A 57 19.51 14.91 17.48
C ALA A 57 18.76 15.59 16.32
N LEU A 58 18.25 14.82 15.35
CA LEU A 58 17.54 15.31 14.17
C LEU A 58 16.04 14.95 14.19
N ALA A 59 15.55 14.43 15.33
CA ALA A 59 14.20 13.88 15.42
C ALA A 59 13.11 14.93 15.17
N GLU A 60 13.30 16.16 15.68
CA GLU A 60 12.32 17.25 15.53
C GLU A 60 12.22 17.72 14.07
N GLU A 61 13.35 17.93 13.41
CA GLU A 61 13.40 18.27 12.00
C GLU A 61 12.79 17.16 11.12
N ALA A 62 13.14 15.91 11.40
CA ALA A 62 12.59 14.75 10.69
C ALA A 62 11.07 14.62 10.88
N LEU A 63 10.54 14.90 12.09
CA LEU A 63 9.10 14.93 12.36
C LEU A 63 8.40 16.04 11.57
N SER A 64 9.01 17.21 11.40
CA SER A 64 8.45 18.29 10.60
C SER A 64 8.26 17.87 9.14
N ILE A 65 9.26 17.20 8.55
CA ILE A 65 9.20 16.66 7.19
C ILE A 65 8.17 15.54 7.09
N ALA A 66 8.15 14.63 8.07
CA ALA A 66 7.17 13.55 8.13
C ALA A 66 5.73 14.09 8.13
N ASN A 67 5.45 15.11 8.93
CA ASN A 67 4.13 15.74 8.98
C ASN A 67 3.78 16.49 7.70
N ALA A 68 4.74 17.17 7.07
CA ALA A 68 4.54 17.84 5.79
C ALA A 68 4.32 16.86 4.62
N SER A 69 4.89 15.66 4.71
CA SER A 69 4.76 14.61 3.69
C SER A 69 3.44 13.82 3.77
N ARG A 70 2.66 13.99 4.86
CA ARG A 70 1.35 13.35 4.94
C ARG A 70 0.42 13.97 3.90
N PRO A 71 -0.28 13.15 3.10
CA PRO A 71 -1.22 13.70 2.14
C PRO A 71 -2.28 14.52 2.90
N ALA A 72 -2.58 15.72 2.39
CA ALA A 72 -3.56 16.62 3.00
C ALA A 72 -4.95 15.99 3.09
N GLU A 73 -5.26 15.07 2.17
CA GLU A 73 -6.48 14.28 2.14
C GLU A 73 -6.18 12.78 2.02
N PRO A 74 -6.96 11.91 2.66
CA PRO A 74 -6.83 10.48 2.45
C PRO A 74 -7.08 10.11 0.98
N PHE A 75 -6.26 9.24 0.40
CA PHE A 75 -6.47 8.74 -0.99
C PHE A 75 -7.85 8.11 -1.22
N TYR A 76 -8.45 7.57 -0.16
CA TYR A 76 -9.79 7.00 -0.19
C TYR A 76 -10.54 7.48 1.06
N PRO A 77 -11.10 8.68 1.04
CA PRO A 77 -11.79 9.23 2.19
C PRO A 77 -13.06 8.42 2.48
N CYS A 78 -13.40 8.29 3.75
CA CYS A 78 -14.65 7.66 4.15
C CYS A 78 -15.84 8.49 3.65
N PRO A 79 -16.82 7.90 2.93
CA PRO A 79 -17.97 8.65 2.44
C PRO A 79 -18.87 9.18 3.57
N ALA A 80 -18.76 8.63 4.79
CA ALA A 80 -19.54 9.05 5.94
C ALA A 80 -18.88 10.16 6.78
N CYS A 81 -17.55 10.20 6.87
CA CYS A 81 -16.86 11.13 7.80
C CYS A 81 -15.57 11.75 7.24
N GLY A 82 -15.19 11.50 5.99
CA GLY A 82 -13.96 11.99 5.37
C GLY A 82 -12.66 11.36 5.90
N GLY A 83 -12.73 10.56 6.97
CA GLY A 83 -11.55 9.97 7.63
C GLY A 83 -10.82 8.93 6.78
N GLU A 84 -9.61 8.60 7.20
CA GLU A 84 -8.76 7.62 6.52
C GLU A 84 -9.40 6.23 6.50
N SER A 85 -9.28 5.54 5.36
CA SER A 85 -9.82 4.19 5.18
C SER A 85 -8.74 3.19 4.83
N ARG A 86 -8.68 2.12 5.61
CA ARG A 86 -7.80 0.99 5.34
C ARG A 86 -8.48 -0.04 4.46
N LYS A 87 -7.71 -0.62 3.53
CA LYS A 87 -8.15 -1.76 2.74
C LYS A 87 -8.34 -2.95 3.67
N LEU A 88 -9.55 -3.49 3.78
CA LEU A 88 -9.72 -4.79 4.39
C LEU A 88 -9.14 -5.77 3.36
N LYS A 89 -7.99 -6.37 3.68
CA LYS A 89 -7.58 -7.62 3.02
C LYS A 89 -8.78 -8.53 3.17
N THR A 90 -9.38 -8.90 2.04
CA THR A 90 -10.47 -9.86 2.01
C THR A 90 -10.00 -11.04 2.85
N ARG A 91 -10.57 -11.16 4.06
CA ARG A 91 -10.83 -12.46 4.64
C ARG A 91 -11.81 -13.10 3.68
N GLY A 92 -11.31 -13.55 2.54
CA GLY A 92 -11.93 -14.68 1.90
C GLY A 92 -12.05 -15.68 3.04
N GLY A 93 -13.28 -15.95 3.46
CA GLY A 93 -13.52 -16.74 4.67
C GLY A 93 -12.84 -18.11 4.56
N PRO A 94 -13.00 -18.99 5.56
CA PRO A 94 -12.50 -20.36 5.47
C PRO A 94 -12.83 -21.03 4.13
N LEU A 95 -13.96 -20.68 3.50
CA LEU A 95 -14.33 -21.11 2.15
C LEU A 95 -13.38 -20.63 1.03
N ALA A 96 -12.95 -19.36 1.02
CA ALA A 96 -12.03 -18.86 0.00
C ALA A 96 -10.60 -19.36 0.20
N LEU A 97 -10.19 -19.57 1.45
CA LEU A 97 -8.94 -20.27 1.78
C LEU A 97 -8.99 -21.73 1.33
N ALA A 98 -10.10 -22.42 1.58
CA ALA A 98 -10.31 -23.79 1.11
C ALA A 98 -10.32 -23.88 -0.42
N LEU A 99 -11.01 -22.96 -1.10
CA LEU A 99 -11.00 -22.88 -2.56
C LEU A 99 -9.59 -22.55 -3.07
N ALA A 100 -8.87 -21.61 -2.47
CA ALA A 100 -7.49 -21.29 -2.84
C ALA A 100 -6.50 -22.45 -2.59
N ALA A 101 -6.76 -23.32 -1.60
CA ALA A 101 -5.95 -24.51 -1.35
C ALA A 101 -6.29 -25.66 -2.31
N LEU A 102 -7.55 -25.78 -2.75
CA LEU A 102 -8.00 -26.79 -3.71
C LEU A 102 -7.73 -26.39 -5.17
N TYR A 103 -7.66 -25.10 -5.46
CA TYR A 103 -7.46 -24.53 -6.79
C TYR A 103 -6.10 -24.87 -7.45
N PRO A 104 -4.94 -24.87 -6.76
CA PRO A 104 -3.68 -25.29 -7.37
C PRO A 104 -3.66 -26.79 -7.69
N LEU A 105 -4.45 -27.61 -6.99
CA LEU A 105 -4.60 -29.05 -7.29
C LEU A 105 -5.52 -29.31 -8.50
N ALA A 106 -6.51 -28.45 -8.74
CA ALA A 106 -7.45 -28.61 -9.85
C ALA A 106 -7.00 -27.92 -11.15
N ILE A 107 -6.24 -26.81 -11.06
CA ILE A 107 -5.98 -25.92 -12.20
C ILE A 107 -4.56 -25.31 -12.08
N GLY A 108 -3.53 -26.16 -12.06
CA GLY A 108 -2.12 -25.76 -11.85
C GLY A 108 -1.53 -24.77 -12.87
N THR A 109 -2.25 -24.36 -13.92
CA THR A 109 -1.73 -23.43 -14.94
C THR A 109 -2.59 -22.18 -15.20
N TRP A 110 -3.91 -22.21 -14.97
CA TRP A 110 -4.78 -21.04 -15.22
C TRP A 110 -4.87 -20.07 -14.02
N ALA A 111 -4.46 -20.52 -12.83
CA ALA A 111 -4.47 -19.71 -11.60
C ALA A 111 -3.53 -18.49 -11.65
N LEU A 112 -2.49 -18.54 -12.49
CA LEU A 112 -1.57 -17.44 -12.72
C LEU A 112 -2.10 -16.39 -13.70
N ALA A 113 -3.14 -16.72 -14.49
CA ALA A 113 -3.64 -15.87 -15.57
C ALA A 113 -4.82 -14.97 -15.16
N VAL A 114 -5.59 -15.34 -14.13
CA VAL A 114 -6.73 -14.55 -13.66
C VAL A 114 -6.38 -13.96 -12.29
N PRO A 115 -5.83 -12.74 -12.22
CA PRO A 115 -5.66 -12.08 -10.93
C PRO A 115 -7.03 -12.06 -10.26
N PRO A 116 -7.17 -12.56 -9.02
CA PRO A 116 -8.44 -12.55 -8.34
C PRO A 116 -8.91 -11.10 -8.35
N ARG A 117 -10.07 -10.86 -8.99
CA ARG A 117 -10.74 -9.55 -9.00
C ARG A 117 -11.27 -9.30 -7.59
N VAL A 118 -10.34 -9.06 -6.68
CA VAL A 118 -10.60 -8.77 -5.29
C VAL A 118 -11.05 -7.35 -5.23
N VAL A 119 -12.37 -7.18 -5.26
CA VAL A 119 -12.92 -5.88 -4.99
C VAL A 119 -12.81 -5.66 -3.49
N SER A 120 -11.84 -4.84 -3.11
CA SER A 120 -11.46 -4.70 -1.71
C SER A 120 -12.41 -3.76 -1.01
N THR A 121 -13.23 -4.31 -0.12
CA THR A 121 -13.93 -3.54 0.90
C THR A 121 -12.92 -2.74 1.73
N ARG A 122 -13.22 -1.49 2.02
CA ARG A 122 -12.44 -0.65 2.94
C ARG A 122 -13.20 -0.43 4.23
N SER A 123 -12.48 -0.16 5.31
CA SER A 123 -13.02 0.22 6.61
C SER A 123 -12.41 1.54 7.01
N CYS A 124 -13.23 2.51 7.40
CA CYS A 124 -12.75 3.74 8.01
C CYS A 124 -12.12 3.43 9.37
N GLU A 125 -11.00 4.07 9.68
CA GLU A 125 -10.33 3.93 10.98
C GLU A 125 -11.01 4.78 12.07
N SER A 126 -11.58 5.93 11.69
CA SER A 126 -12.24 6.84 12.64
C SER A 126 -13.64 6.38 13.04
N CYS A 127 -14.49 6.02 12.07
CA CYS A 127 -15.91 5.69 12.33
C CYS A 127 -16.27 4.22 12.13
N GLY A 128 -15.34 3.38 11.65
CA GLY A 128 -15.60 1.96 11.39
C GLY A 128 -16.51 1.67 10.18
N HIS A 129 -17.01 2.69 9.48
CA HIS A 129 -17.87 2.52 8.30
C HIS A 129 -17.16 1.69 7.22
N ARG A 130 -17.85 0.67 6.71
CA ARG A 130 -17.35 -0.22 5.67
C ARG A 130 -18.00 0.12 4.34
N PHE A 131 -17.18 0.38 3.34
CA PHE A 131 -17.65 0.75 2.02
C PHE A 131 -16.78 0.12 0.94
N ARG A 132 -17.29 0.14 -0.28
CA ARG A 132 -16.59 -0.32 -1.46
C ARG A 132 -16.35 0.91 -2.33
N PRO A 133 -15.09 1.33 -2.56
CA PRO A 133 -14.82 2.47 -3.41
C PRO A 133 -15.34 2.18 -4.82
N GLU A 134 -15.79 3.23 -5.50
CA GLU A 134 -16.13 3.15 -6.91
C GLU A 134 -14.90 2.69 -7.70
N ARG A 135 -15.17 1.91 -8.75
CA ARG A 135 -14.11 1.45 -9.61
C ARG A 135 -13.60 2.66 -10.39
N PRO A 136 -12.29 2.98 -10.37
CA PRO A 136 -11.80 4.03 -11.22
C PRO A 136 -12.08 3.64 -12.67
N ASP A 137 -12.58 4.60 -13.45
CA ASP A 137 -12.77 4.40 -14.87
C ASP A 137 -11.43 4.05 -15.53
N PRO A 138 -11.45 3.25 -16.61
CA PRO A 138 -10.24 3.01 -17.37
C PRO A 138 -9.63 4.34 -17.81
N ILE A 139 -8.34 4.55 -17.53
CA ILE A 139 -7.61 5.74 -18.00
C ILE A 139 -7.84 5.84 -19.51
N THR A 140 -8.42 6.96 -19.94
CA THR A 140 -8.70 7.22 -21.35
C THR A 140 -7.40 7.45 -22.12
N ALA A 141 -7.44 7.28 -23.44
CA ALA A 141 -6.25 7.51 -24.27
C ALA A 141 -5.76 8.97 -24.20
N GLU A 142 -6.68 9.90 -23.96
CA GLU A 142 -6.41 11.34 -23.80
C GLU A 142 -5.68 11.61 -22.49
N GLU A 143 -6.19 11.08 -21.36
CA GLU A 143 -5.55 11.21 -20.04
C GLU A 143 -4.18 10.53 -19.97
N ALA A 144 -3.99 9.43 -20.69
CA ALA A 144 -2.72 8.70 -20.70
C ALA A 144 -1.61 9.45 -21.45
N GLY A 145 -1.93 10.45 -22.27
CA GLY A 145 -0.96 11.22 -23.05
C GLY A 145 -0.26 10.43 -24.17
N TYR A 146 -0.72 9.20 -24.48
CA TYR A 146 -0.24 8.43 -25.62
C TYR A 146 -1.39 7.77 -26.37
N THR A 147 -1.35 7.88 -27.69
CA THR A 147 -2.25 7.10 -28.56
C THR A 147 -1.82 5.65 -28.51
N ARG A 148 -2.68 4.76 -28.02
CA ARG A 148 -2.50 3.31 -28.22
C ARG A 148 -2.52 3.03 -29.71
N THR A 149 -1.36 2.95 -30.36
CA THR A 149 -1.25 2.31 -31.66
C THR A 149 -1.71 0.87 -31.46
N LYS A 150 -2.82 0.48 -32.09
CA LYS A 150 -3.28 -0.91 -32.08
C LYS A 150 -2.10 -1.79 -32.49
N SER A 151 -1.61 -2.62 -31.58
CA SER A 151 -0.63 -3.64 -31.92
C SER A 151 -1.29 -4.51 -33.00
N PRO A 152 -0.63 -4.77 -34.15
CA PRO A 152 -1.21 -5.64 -35.17
C PRO A 152 -1.50 -6.99 -34.53
N ALA A 153 -2.74 -7.47 -34.70
CA ALA A 153 -3.13 -8.79 -34.25
C ALA A 153 -2.28 -9.81 -35.02
N GLY A 154 -1.34 -10.44 -34.32
CA GLY A 154 -0.61 -11.61 -34.78
C GLY A 154 -1.38 -12.88 -34.47
#